data_AF-A0A3A3A2W0-F1
#
_entry.id   AF-A0A3A3A2W0-F1
#
_cell.length_a   1.000
_cell.length_b   1.000
_cell.length_c   1.000
_cell.angle_alpha   90.00
_cell.angle_beta   90.00
_cell.angle_gamma   90.00
#
_symmetry.space_group_name_H-M   'P 1'
#
loop_
_entity.id
_entity.type
_entity.pdbx_description
1 polymer ?
#
loop_
_entity_poly.entity_id
_entity_poly.type
_entity_poly.pdbx_seq_one_letter_code
_entity_poly.pdbx_strand_id
1 'polypeptide(L)'
;MHLVLGVALAFLARSGLGAKYACKCAPGMPCWPSGSEWASLNETVSGRLIMTVPVASVCYPSEPAYNPETCQSVRSNWTTWPFHSADPASVGDPSVDNACSPIYANGTSVSGNPNAGKQGCSLGAYPPYIINATSAEDVQAGVLFAKKWNLRMNIKNTGHGGKRRSISIANPLCRSIKIN
;
A
#
# COMPACT_ATOMS: atom_id res chain seq x y z
N MET A 1 58.88 -29.55 38.56
CA MET A 1 58.50 -28.13 38.38
C MET A 1 58.86 -27.77 36.94
N HIS A 2 57.96 -27.53 35.99
CA HIS A 2 56.67 -26.84 36.03
C HIS A 2 55.66 -27.45 35.04
N LEU A 3 54.38 -27.44 35.45
CA LEU A 3 53.20 -27.64 34.60
C LEU A 3 53.11 -26.54 33.53
N VAL A 4 52.60 -26.87 32.34
CA VAL A 4 51.84 -25.93 31.52
C VAL A 4 50.59 -26.64 30.99
N LEU A 5 49.45 -26.45 31.67
CA LEU A 5 48.13 -26.76 31.13
C LEU A 5 47.78 -25.70 30.09
N GLY A 6 47.71 -26.06 28.82
CA GLY A 6 47.17 -25.21 27.78
C GLY A 6 45.64 -25.21 27.85
N VAL A 7 45.05 -24.12 28.34
CA VAL A 7 43.60 -23.91 28.27
C VAL A 7 43.26 -23.36 26.87
N ALA A 8 42.66 -24.20 26.03
CA ALA A 8 42.10 -23.76 24.76
C ALA A 8 40.79 -22.99 25.04
N LEU A 9 40.83 -21.66 24.93
CA LEU A 9 39.65 -20.82 25.01
C LEU A 9 38.87 -20.92 23.70
N ALA A 10 37.84 -21.77 23.67
CA ALA A 10 36.89 -21.80 22.57
C ALA A 10 35.99 -20.56 22.64
N PHE A 11 36.29 -19.55 21.82
CA PHE A 11 35.38 -18.42 21.59
C PHE A 11 34.16 -18.94 20.81
N LEU A 12 33.08 -19.27 21.52
CA LEU A 12 31.76 -19.39 20.91
C LEU A 12 31.31 -17.99 20.51
N ALA A 13 31.59 -17.61 19.26
CA ALA A 13 30.94 -16.47 18.64
C ALA A 13 29.44 -16.78 18.55
N ARG A 14 28.67 -16.27 19.50
CA ARG A 14 27.21 -16.18 19.38
C ARG A 14 26.92 -15.19 18.26
N SER A 15 26.81 -15.70 17.04
CA SER A 15 26.14 -15.00 15.95
C SER A 15 24.69 -14.76 16.40
N GLY A 16 24.44 -13.60 16.98
CA GLY A 16 23.09 -13.11 17.15
C GLY A 16 22.50 -12.99 15.76
N LEU A 17 21.67 -13.97 15.37
CA LEU A 17 20.70 -13.79 14.31
C LEU A 17 19.71 -12.73 14.81
N GLY A 18 20.11 -11.47 14.73
CA GLY A 18 19.16 -10.39 14.67
C GLY A 18 18.25 -10.73 13.51
N ALA A 19 17.00 -11.05 13.80
CA ALA A 19 15.99 -11.26 12.78
C ALA A 19 15.98 -10.00 11.93
N LYS A 20 16.65 -10.02 10.76
CA LYS A 20 16.42 -9.03 9.73
C LYS A 20 14.93 -9.17 9.44
N TYR A 21 14.16 -8.14 9.77
CA TYR A 21 12.74 -8.09 9.42
C TYR A 21 12.64 -8.29 7.89
N ALA A 22 12.44 -9.53 7.45
CA ALA A 22 12.28 -9.83 6.04
C ALA A 22 11.01 -9.12 5.59
N CYS A 23 11.14 -8.20 4.62
CA CYS A 23 9.97 -7.50 4.12
C CYS A 23 8.94 -8.49 3.57
N LYS A 24 7.67 -8.15 3.77
CA LYS A 24 6.56 -8.83 3.12
C LYS A 24 6.71 -8.72 1.60
N CYS A 25 6.14 -9.69 0.90
CA CYS A 25 6.20 -9.71 -0.54
C CYS A 25 5.48 -8.49 -1.15
N ALA A 26 6.06 -7.92 -2.20
CA ALA A 26 5.61 -6.68 -2.84
C ALA A 26 5.68 -6.78 -4.37
N PRO A 27 4.94 -5.94 -5.13
CA PRO A 27 5.02 -5.90 -6.59
C PRO A 27 6.44 -5.76 -7.10
N GLY A 28 6.76 -6.56 -8.12
CA GLY A 28 8.10 -6.64 -8.70
C GLY A 28 9.03 -7.65 -8.02
N MET A 29 8.65 -8.21 -6.85
CA MET A 29 9.42 -9.30 -6.23
C MET A 29 9.05 -10.66 -6.84
N PRO A 30 9.97 -11.63 -6.90
CA PRO A 30 9.68 -12.98 -7.43
C PRO A 30 8.57 -13.73 -6.69
N CYS A 31 8.32 -13.41 -5.42
CA CYS A 31 7.25 -14.01 -4.62
C CYS A 31 5.86 -13.42 -4.91
N TRP A 32 5.76 -12.37 -5.74
CA TRP A 32 4.50 -11.66 -5.96
C TRP A 32 3.51 -12.57 -6.70
N PRO A 33 2.22 -12.62 -6.31
CA PRO A 33 1.26 -13.48 -6.97
C PRO A 33 1.14 -13.12 -8.45
N SER A 34 1.06 -14.15 -9.29
CA SER A 34 0.82 -13.99 -10.72
C SER A 34 -0.58 -13.45 -10.99
N GLY A 35 -0.83 -13.01 -12.23
CA GLY A 35 -2.17 -12.58 -12.65
C GLY A 35 -3.24 -13.67 -12.46
N SER A 36 -2.89 -14.94 -12.66
CA SER A 36 -3.81 -16.07 -12.44
C SER A 36 -4.15 -16.28 -10.96
N GLU A 37 -3.20 -16.05 -10.05
CA GLU A 37 -3.46 -16.13 -8.61
C GLU A 37 -4.35 -14.97 -8.12
N TRP A 38 -4.16 -13.77 -8.66
CA TRP A 38 -5.07 -12.65 -8.41
C TRP A 38 -6.47 -12.91 -8.99
N ALA A 39 -6.57 -13.52 -10.18
CA ALA A 39 -7.84 -13.91 -10.77
C ALA A 39 -8.57 -14.98 -9.94
N SER A 40 -7.85 -15.98 -9.44
CA SER A 40 -8.41 -17.00 -8.54
C SER A 40 -8.92 -16.40 -7.23
N LEU A 41 -8.19 -15.44 -6.64
CA LEU A 41 -8.70 -14.67 -5.50
C LEU A 41 -9.99 -13.93 -5.88
N ASN A 42 -10.01 -13.24 -7.02
CA ASN A 42 -11.18 -12.50 -7.48
C ASN A 42 -12.42 -13.40 -7.63
N GLU A 43 -12.26 -14.59 -8.18
CA GLU A 43 -13.32 -15.60 -8.25
C GLU A 43 -13.78 -16.04 -6.86
N THR A 44 -12.83 -16.31 -5.95
CA THR A 44 -13.11 -16.70 -4.55
C THR A 44 -13.94 -15.64 -3.80
N VAL A 45 -13.67 -14.36 -4.05
CA VAL A 45 -14.44 -13.23 -3.47
C VAL A 45 -15.57 -12.74 -4.38
N SER A 46 -16.08 -13.60 -5.28
CA SER A 46 -17.24 -13.31 -6.14
C SER A 46 -17.12 -12.02 -6.97
N GLY A 47 -15.93 -11.72 -7.50
CA GLY A 47 -15.67 -10.55 -8.33
C GLY A 47 -15.36 -9.27 -7.55
N ARG A 48 -15.18 -9.33 -6.22
CA ARG A 48 -15.00 -8.16 -5.34
C ARG A 48 -13.55 -7.70 -5.20
N LEU A 49 -12.62 -8.22 -6.00
CA LEU A 49 -11.24 -7.74 -6.03
C LEU A 49 -11.13 -6.51 -6.95
N ILE A 50 -10.71 -5.39 -6.39
CA ILE A 50 -10.53 -4.11 -7.08
C ILE A 50 -9.03 -3.86 -7.28
N MET A 51 -8.61 -3.64 -8.52
CA MET A 51 -7.30 -3.06 -8.80
C MET A 51 -7.35 -1.56 -8.49
N THR A 52 -6.41 -1.10 -7.67
CA THR A 52 -6.45 0.26 -7.16
C THR A 52 -6.10 1.26 -8.24
N VAL A 53 -6.96 2.28 -8.38
CA VAL A 53 -6.71 3.49 -9.15
C VAL A 53 -6.78 4.66 -8.16
N PRO A 54 -5.70 5.46 -8.01
CA PRO A 54 -5.75 6.62 -7.13
C PRO A 54 -6.88 7.57 -7.56
N VAL A 55 -7.71 8.01 -6.61
CA VAL A 55 -8.88 8.86 -6.91
C VAL A 55 -8.51 10.17 -7.60
N ALA A 56 -7.29 10.67 -7.35
CA ALA A 56 -6.78 11.89 -7.97
C ALA A 56 -6.11 11.68 -9.34
N SER A 57 -6.03 10.45 -9.85
CA SER A 57 -5.53 10.18 -11.22
C SER A 57 -6.30 10.96 -12.28
N VAL A 58 -7.58 11.25 -12.03
CA VAL A 58 -8.43 12.12 -12.88
C VAL A 58 -7.87 13.52 -13.10
N CYS A 59 -6.93 13.97 -12.27
CA CYS A 59 -6.27 15.27 -12.41
C CYS A 59 -5.04 15.28 -13.31
N TYR A 60 -4.57 14.13 -13.77
CA TYR A 60 -3.32 14.00 -14.51
C TYR A 60 -3.57 13.68 -15.99
N PRO A 61 -3.22 14.57 -16.94
CA PRO A 61 -3.46 14.35 -18.38
C PRO A 61 -2.84 13.09 -18.98
N SER A 62 -1.81 12.54 -18.33
CA SER A 62 -1.16 11.29 -18.75
C SER A 62 -1.94 10.02 -18.34
N GLU A 63 -2.92 10.15 -17.45
CA GLU A 63 -3.67 9.01 -16.93
C GLU A 63 -4.89 8.71 -17.80
N PRO A 64 -5.25 7.42 -18.00
CA PRO A 64 -6.46 7.05 -18.75
C PRO A 64 -7.75 7.62 -18.16
N ALA A 65 -7.77 7.89 -16.85
CA ALA A 65 -8.93 8.40 -16.12
C ALA A 65 -9.03 9.94 -16.13
N TYR A 66 -8.15 10.65 -16.85
CA TYR A 66 -8.13 12.12 -16.85
C TYR A 66 -9.49 12.72 -17.18
N ASN A 67 -9.99 13.57 -16.28
CA ASN A 67 -11.22 14.32 -16.47
C ASN A 67 -11.15 15.63 -15.66
N PRO A 68 -11.07 16.80 -16.31
CA PRO A 68 -10.86 18.07 -15.61
C PRO A 68 -12.03 18.47 -14.71
N GLU A 69 -13.27 18.15 -15.06
CA GLU A 69 -14.47 18.44 -14.25
C GLU A 69 -14.50 17.59 -12.97
N THR A 70 -14.17 16.31 -13.09
CA THR A 70 -14.04 15.38 -11.96
C THR A 70 -12.86 15.78 -11.08
N CYS A 71 -11.74 16.20 -11.68
CA CYS A 71 -10.60 16.73 -10.95
C CYS A 71 -10.97 17.96 -10.11
N GLN A 72 -11.80 18.87 -10.64
CA GLN A 72 -12.29 20.00 -9.86
C GLN A 72 -13.09 19.54 -8.63
N SER A 73 -13.94 18.52 -8.79
CA SER A 73 -14.70 17.93 -7.69
C SER A 73 -13.80 17.25 -6.65
N VAL A 74 -12.82 16.48 -7.10
CA VAL A 74 -11.81 15.84 -6.23
C VAL A 74 -11.04 16.90 -5.44
N ARG A 75 -10.53 17.94 -6.10
CA ARG A 75 -9.79 19.05 -5.46
C ARG A 75 -10.62 19.76 -4.40
N SER A 76 -11.90 19.99 -4.68
CA SER A 76 -12.79 20.72 -3.76
C SER A 76 -13.12 19.92 -2.50
N ASN A 77 -13.11 18.58 -2.60
CA ASN A 77 -13.42 17.69 -1.49
C ASN A 77 -12.18 17.07 -0.83
N TRP A 78 -10.98 17.38 -1.34
CA TRP A 78 -9.72 16.73 -0.99
C TRP A 78 -9.32 16.81 0.49
N THR A 79 -9.86 17.75 1.24
CA THR A 79 -9.57 17.89 2.68
C THR A 79 -10.69 17.33 3.55
N THR A 80 -11.72 16.74 2.93
CA THR A 80 -12.93 16.30 3.63
C THR A 80 -12.86 14.80 3.92
N TRP A 81 -13.15 14.44 5.16
CA TRP A 81 -13.19 13.04 5.55
C TRP A 81 -14.25 12.20 4.82
N PRO A 82 -15.48 12.70 4.57
CA PRO A 82 -16.48 11.94 3.82
C PRO A 82 -15.99 11.50 2.44
N PHE A 83 -15.25 12.36 1.73
CA PHE A 83 -14.67 12.03 0.43
C PHE A 83 -13.68 10.87 0.51
N HIS A 84 -12.72 10.92 1.42
CA HIS A 84 -11.73 9.84 1.58
C HIS A 84 -12.33 8.56 2.18
N SER A 85 -13.44 8.68 2.93
CA SER A 85 -14.15 7.53 3.49
C SER A 85 -14.94 6.78 2.42
N ALA A 86 -15.52 7.49 1.47
CA ALA A 86 -16.35 6.93 0.40
C ALA A 86 -15.55 6.16 -0.65
N ASP A 87 -14.27 6.48 -0.84
CA ASP A 87 -13.41 5.80 -1.81
C ASP A 87 -12.52 4.74 -1.11
N PRO A 88 -12.52 3.47 -1.55
CA PRO A 88 -11.80 2.39 -0.88
C PRO A 88 -10.26 2.55 -0.94
N ALA A 89 -9.75 3.17 -2.00
CA ALA A 89 -8.32 3.40 -2.19
C ALA A 89 -7.83 4.60 -1.37
N SER A 90 -8.60 5.69 -1.40
CA SER A 90 -8.28 7.03 -0.94
C SER A 90 -7.91 7.13 0.54
N VAL A 91 -7.09 8.12 0.86
CA VAL A 91 -6.51 8.32 2.18
C VAL A 91 -6.45 9.80 2.50
N GLY A 92 -7.12 10.26 3.55
CA GLY A 92 -7.11 11.68 3.93
C GLY A 92 -5.84 12.18 4.64
N ASP A 93 -4.71 11.49 4.49
CA ASP A 93 -3.43 11.89 5.11
C ASP A 93 -2.51 12.49 4.01
N PRO A 94 -2.26 13.81 4.03
CA PRO A 94 -1.43 14.49 3.04
C PRO A 94 0.00 13.95 2.93
N SER A 95 0.50 13.23 3.94
CA SER A 95 1.87 12.70 3.98
C SER A 95 2.08 11.42 3.15
N VAL A 96 1.01 10.67 2.87
CA VAL A 96 1.00 9.51 1.96
C VAL A 96 0.45 9.83 0.58
N ASP A 97 -0.21 10.98 0.46
CA ASP A 97 -0.85 11.40 -0.77
C ASP A 97 0.08 12.10 -1.76
N ASN A 98 1.39 12.10 -1.51
CA ASN A 98 2.37 12.74 -2.38
C ASN A 98 2.61 11.98 -3.70
N ALA A 99 2.22 10.71 -3.79
CA ALA A 99 2.41 9.90 -5.00
C ALA A 99 1.40 10.21 -6.12
N CYS A 100 0.22 10.71 -5.76
CA CYS A 100 -0.83 11.13 -6.69
C CYS A 100 -1.78 12.12 -6.00
N SER A 101 -1.28 13.30 -5.62
CA SER A 101 -2.12 14.39 -5.13
C SER A 101 -2.80 15.09 -6.31
N PRO A 102 -4.02 15.64 -6.16
CA PRO A 102 -4.65 16.46 -7.17
C PRO A 102 -3.75 17.63 -7.56
N ILE A 103 -3.71 17.93 -8.85
CA ILE A 103 -2.91 19.03 -9.40
C ILE A 103 -3.80 20.12 -9.99
N TYR A 104 -3.29 21.36 -9.96
CA TYR A 104 -3.83 22.46 -10.74
C TYR A 104 -3.38 22.35 -12.19
N ALA A 105 -4.00 23.12 -13.08
CA ALA A 105 -3.64 23.14 -14.51
C ALA A 105 -2.17 23.52 -14.76
N ASN A 106 -1.53 24.24 -13.84
CA ASN A 106 -0.10 24.58 -13.91
C ASN A 106 0.83 23.43 -13.45
N GLY A 107 0.29 22.27 -13.11
CA GLY A 107 1.03 21.09 -12.64
C GLY A 107 1.45 21.11 -11.17
N THR A 108 1.09 22.15 -10.40
CA THR A 108 1.37 22.19 -8.95
C THR A 108 0.35 21.35 -8.20
N SER A 109 0.75 20.58 -7.17
CA SER A 109 -0.21 19.86 -6.33
C SER A 109 -1.01 20.79 -5.42
N VAL A 110 -2.15 20.32 -4.92
CA VAL A 110 -2.93 20.99 -3.85
C VAL A 110 -2.13 21.21 -2.55
N SER A 111 -1.02 20.49 -2.36
CA SER A 111 -0.07 20.66 -1.26
C SER A 111 1.11 21.60 -1.57
N GLY A 112 1.15 22.19 -2.77
CA GLY A 112 2.15 23.18 -3.16
C GLY A 112 3.43 22.61 -3.80
N ASN A 113 3.47 21.33 -4.19
CA ASN A 113 4.62 20.76 -4.92
C ASN A 113 4.55 21.20 -6.40
N PRO A 114 5.47 22.06 -6.88
CA PRO A 114 5.44 22.56 -8.26
C PRO A 114 5.81 21.51 -9.31
N ASN A 115 6.36 20.36 -8.90
CA ASN A 115 6.81 19.30 -9.79
C ASN A 115 5.82 18.12 -9.88
N ALA A 116 4.67 18.17 -9.18
CA ALA A 116 3.74 17.06 -9.10
C ALA A 116 3.23 16.59 -10.47
N GLY A 117 2.85 17.52 -11.35
CA GLY A 117 2.41 17.19 -12.71
C GLY A 117 3.49 16.52 -13.56
N LYS A 118 4.78 16.86 -13.33
CA LYS A 118 5.92 16.21 -14.00
C LYS A 118 6.22 14.82 -13.42
N GLN A 119 6.02 14.65 -12.12
CA GLN A 119 6.19 13.37 -11.42
C GLN A 119 5.09 12.36 -11.82
N GLY A 120 3.93 12.86 -12.25
CA GLY A 120 2.80 12.04 -12.64
C GLY A 120 2.02 11.49 -11.45
N CYS A 121 1.07 10.62 -11.74
CA CYS A 121 0.31 9.89 -10.74
C CYS A 121 0.89 8.49 -10.61
N SER A 122 1.15 8.03 -9.39
CA SER A 122 1.55 6.67 -9.13
C SER A 122 0.85 6.12 -7.89
N LEU A 123 0.85 4.80 -7.73
CA LEU A 123 0.29 4.15 -6.55
C LEU A 123 1.06 4.49 -5.27
N GLY A 124 2.36 4.80 -5.32
CA GLY A 124 3.16 5.05 -4.11
C GLY A 124 2.92 4.00 -2.99
N ALA A 125 2.39 4.45 -1.86
CA ALA A 125 2.06 3.62 -0.70
C ALA A 125 0.63 3.03 -0.72
N TYR A 126 -0.19 3.38 -1.72
CA TYR A 126 -1.51 2.78 -1.90
C TYR A 126 -1.39 1.26 -2.12
N PRO A 127 -2.30 0.47 -1.54
CA PRO A 127 -2.37 -0.97 -1.85
C PRO A 127 -2.66 -1.14 -3.35
N PRO A 128 -2.03 -2.09 -4.07
CA PRO A 128 -2.36 -2.33 -5.47
C PRO A 128 -3.72 -3.02 -5.64
N TYR A 129 -4.17 -3.77 -4.63
CA TYR A 129 -5.43 -4.52 -4.64
C TYR A 129 -6.23 -4.27 -3.38
N ILE A 130 -7.55 -4.18 -3.54
CA ILE A 130 -8.53 -4.00 -2.48
C ILE A 130 -9.61 -5.07 -2.61
N ILE A 131 -9.97 -5.75 -1.53
CA ILE A 131 -11.17 -6.59 -1.47
C ILE A 131 -12.29 -5.73 -0.91
N ASN A 132 -13.38 -5.53 -1.66
CA ASN A 132 -14.60 -4.89 -1.18
C ASN A 132 -15.46 -5.94 -0.45
N ALA A 133 -15.12 -6.22 0.81
CA ALA A 133 -15.67 -7.35 1.54
C ALA A 133 -17.10 -7.06 1.98
N THR A 134 -17.99 -8.02 1.74
CA THR A 134 -19.41 -7.93 2.13
C THR A 134 -19.86 -9.09 3.01
N SER A 135 -19.01 -10.10 3.16
CA SER A 135 -19.26 -11.25 4.04
C SER A 135 -18.00 -11.64 4.82
N ALA A 136 -18.16 -12.52 5.81
CA ALA A 136 -17.03 -13.04 6.58
C ALA A 136 -16.09 -13.89 5.69
N GLU A 137 -16.65 -14.56 4.69
CA GLU A 137 -15.94 -15.40 3.73
C GLU A 137 -15.00 -14.56 2.86
N ASP A 138 -15.42 -13.37 2.41
CA ASP A 138 -14.57 -12.43 1.67
C ASP A 138 -13.32 -12.05 2.50
N VAL A 139 -13.53 -11.76 3.79
CA VAL A 139 -12.45 -11.41 4.72
C VAL A 139 -11.52 -12.60 4.94
N GLN A 140 -12.07 -13.80 5.18
CA GLN A 140 -11.31 -15.02 5.37
C GLN A 140 -10.45 -15.34 4.14
N ALA A 141 -11.02 -15.25 2.94
CA ALA A 141 -10.31 -15.44 1.68
C ALA A 141 -9.13 -14.46 1.55
N GLY A 142 -9.35 -13.17 1.83
CA GLY A 142 -8.31 -12.15 1.84
C GLY A 142 -7.17 -12.43 2.82
N VAL A 143 -7.51 -12.82 4.06
CA VAL A 143 -6.52 -13.17 5.11
C VAL A 143 -5.70 -14.40 4.71
N LEU A 144 -6.36 -15.45 4.22
CA LEU A 144 -5.70 -16.68 3.79
C LEU A 144 -4.79 -16.44 2.59
N PHE A 145 -5.23 -15.65 1.62
CA PHE A 145 -4.43 -15.27 0.45
C PHE A 145 -3.20 -14.45 0.85
N ALA A 146 -3.38 -13.44 1.72
CA ALA A 146 -2.27 -12.63 2.23
C ALA A 146 -1.24 -13.48 2.99
N LYS A 147 -1.70 -14.47 3.76
CA LYS A 147 -0.83 -15.42 4.46
C LYS A 147 -0.08 -16.33 3.47
N LYS A 148 -0.78 -16.94 2.51
CA LYS A 148 -0.20 -17.82 1.47
C LYS A 148 0.95 -17.14 0.74
N TRP A 149 0.76 -15.88 0.37
CA TRP A 149 1.71 -15.11 -0.45
C TRP A 149 2.62 -14.19 0.36
N ASN A 150 2.60 -14.28 1.70
CA ASN A 150 3.36 -13.42 2.61
C ASN A 150 3.20 -11.92 2.29
N LEU A 151 1.98 -11.50 1.95
CA LEU A 151 1.64 -10.12 1.65
C LEU A 151 1.44 -9.34 2.96
N ARG A 152 1.72 -8.03 2.92
CA ARG A 152 1.25 -7.14 3.98
C ARG A 152 -0.25 -6.91 3.80
N MET A 153 -1.02 -6.96 4.88
CA MET A 153 -2.47 -6.71 4.85
C MET A 153 -2.81 -5.43 5.60
N ASN A 154 -3.68 -4.60 5.02
CA ASN A 154 -4.28 -3.44 5.66
C ASN A 154 -5.79 -3.64 5.76
N ILE A 155 -6.39 -3.15 6.83
CA ILE A 155 -7.84 -3.12 6.97
C ILE A 155 -8.26 -1.65 6.96
N LYS A 156 -9.17 -1.31 6.06
CA LYS A 156 -9.81 0.01 6.00
C LYS A 156 -11.30 -0.17 6.30
N ASN A 157 -11.87 0.78 7.04
CA ASN A 157 -13.31 1.00 7.15
C ASN A 157 -13.57 2.43 6.65
N THR A 158 -13.76 3.40 7.54
CA THR A 158 -13.95 4.82 7.16
C THR A 158 -12.65 5.59 6.92
N GLY A 159 -11.48 5.03 7.24
CA GLY A 159 -10.19 5.72 7.03
C GLY A 159 -9.80 6.78 8.07
N HIS A 160 -10.62 7.03 9.10
CA HIS A 160 -10.37 7.98 10.20
C HIS A 160 -9.29 7.56 11.22
N GLY A 161 -8.38 6.64 10.87
CA GLY A 161 -7.34 6.18 11.78
C GLY A 161 -6.27 7.24 12.00
N GLY A 162 -6.41 8.10 13.02
CA GLY A 162 -5.45 9.18 13.39
C GLY A 162 -4.01 8.76 13.70
N LYS A 163 -3.66 7.50 13.46
CA LYS A 163 -2.29 6.98 13.34
C LYS A 163 -2.31 5.90 12.27
N ARG A 164 -1.58 6.09 11.15
CA ARG A 164 -0.90 5.15 10.22
C ARG A 164 -1.25 3.63 10.24
N ARG A 165 -2.48 3.24 10.59
CA ARG A 165 -2.93 1.86 10.83
C ARG A 165 -3.90 1.39 9.76
N SER A 166 -4.73 2.31 9.25
CA SER A 166 -5.60 2.08 8.08
C SER A 166 -4.84 2.23 6.75
N ILE A 167 -3.70 2.92 6.82
CA ILE A 167 -2.70 3.02 5.77
C ILE A 167 -1.41 2.59 6.38
N SER A 168 -0.97 1.41 5.97
CA SER A 168 0.39 1.03 6.19
C SER A 168 1.28 1.91 5.34
N ILE A 169 1.86 2.95 5.95
CA ILE A 169 3.11 3.51 5.43
C ILE A 169 4.14 2.39 5.54
N ALA A 170 4.27 1.63 4.47
CA ALA A 170 5.42 0.82 4.26
C ALA A 170 6.58 1.72 3.85
N ASN A 171 7.78 1.30 4.24
CA ASN A 171 8.92 1.53 3.38
C ASN A 171 8.47 1.30 1.92
N PRO A 172 8.69 2.22 0.97
CA PRO A 172 8.23 2.09 -0.43
C PRO A 172 8.57 0.75 -1.10
N LEU A 173 9.45 -0.03 -0.47
CA LEU A 173 9.85 -1.40 -0.83
C LEU A 173 8.89 -2.52 -0.36
N CYS A 174 7.86 -2.28 0.46
CA CYS A 174 7.11 -3.37 1.14
C CYS A 174 5.57 -3.17 1.06
N ARG A 175 5.00 -3.30 -0.14
CA ARG A 175 3.57 -3.02 -0.44
C ARG A 175 2.59 -4.04 0.17
N SER A 176 1.29 -3.71 0.14
CA SER A 176 0.23 -4.42 0.89
C SER A 176 -1.07 -4.63 0.12
N ILE A 177 -1.78 -5.74 0.34
CA ILE A 177 -3.21 -5.88 0.01
C ILE A 177 -4.07 -5.15 1.05
N LYS A 178 -5.20 -4.56 0.65
CA LYS A 178 -6.17 -3.94 1.58
C LYS A 178 -7.49 -4.71 1.55
N ILE A 179 -8.08 -4.94 2.72
CA ILE A 179 -9.46 -5.39 2.87
C ILE A 179 -10.26 -4.16 3.31
N ASN A 180 -11.31 -3.83 2.57
CA ASN A 180 -12.21 -2.71 2.81
C ASN A 180 -13.60 -3.22 3.16
#